data_AF-A0AAX3KR80-F1
#
_entry.id   AF-A0AAX3KR80-F1
#
_cell.length_a   1.000
_cell.length_b   1.000
_cell.length_c   1.000
_cell.angle_alpha   90.00
_cell.angle_beta   90.00
_cell.angle_gamma   90.00
#
_symmetry.space_group_name_H-M   'P 1'
#
loop_
_entity.id
_entity.type
_entity.pdbx_description
1 polymer ?
#
loop_
_entity_poly.entity_id
_entity_poly.type
_entity_poly.pdbx_seq_one_letter_code
_entity_poly.pdbx_strand_id
1 'polypeptide(L)'
;MGVRRFNIHEQISKADEEYLSRLAAEVSGCHFRAPNLIAVRWGIPSASEADEPKLQPGQLTKAQLEDLELAVTLFVKQNYQEARAALEPFVEMNHEEASKLYIKVLQKLRVPDWDKIARRINRVSTDTLFVPAGSTEVIDGQKIFLIHQGLSKSLGHDAPRCVIKYVIHHEMLHEHLGTCAENPHPPLFRRLDRSFPERARSVQWLQKYSFSTIDGGRP
;
A
#
# COMPACT_ATOMS: atom_id res chain seq x y z
N MET A 1 20.50 -8.28 -14.27
CA MET A 1 20.49 -7.40 -13.08
C MET A 1 19.19 -7.66 -12.34
N GLY A 2 19.23 -8.31 -11.18
CA GLY A 2 18.02 -8.68 -10.44
C GLY A 2 17.33 -7.45 -9.87
N VAL A 3 16.00 -7.38 -10.04
CA VAL A 3 15.16 -6.33 -9.45
C VAL A 3 15.31 -6.42 -7.93
N ARG A 4 15.86 -5.38 -7.30
CA ARG A 4 15.96 -5.28 -5.83
C ARG A 4 14.54 -5.34 -5.28
N ARG A 5 14.25 -6.38 -4.48
CA ARG A 5 12.94 -6.55 -3.84
C ARG A 5 12.77 -5.46 -2.77
N PHE A 6 11.64 -4.76 -2.85
CA PHE A 6 11.25 -3.66 -1.98
C PHE A 6 11.16 -4.09 -0.50
N ASN A 7 11.93 -3.46 0.39
CA ASN A 7 11.88 -3.72 1.82
C ASN A 7 11.28 -2.52 2.56
N ILE A 8 10.05 -2.67 3.03
CA ILE A 8 9.30 -1.60 3.72
C ILE A 8 9.84 -1.27 5.14
N HIS A 9 10.95 -1.89 5.59
CA HIS A 9 11.70 -1.50 6.79
C HIS A 9 12.94 -0.65 6.49
N GLU A 10 13.38 -0.60 5.23
CA GLU A 10 14.46 0.30 4.87
C GLU A 10 13.93 1.74 4.97
N GLN A 11 14.72 2.62 5.57
CA GLN A 11 14.36 4.02 5.67
C GLN A 11 14.61 4.69 4.32
N ILE A 12 13.67 5.54 3.91
CA ILE A 12 13.89 6.41 2.77
C ILE A 12 15.13 7.27 3.05
N SER A 13 15.99 7.37 2.04
CA SER A 13 17.19 8.20 2.18
C SER A 13 16.82 9.66 2.42
N LYS A 14 17.62 10.38 3.20
CA LYS A 14 17.42 11.82 3.41
C LYS A 14 17.36 12.61 2.09
N ALA A 15 18.12 12.17 1.08
CA ALA A 15 18.10 12.77 -0.26
C ALA A 15 16.73 12.64 -0.95
N ASP A 16 16.05 11.50 -0.78
CA ASP A 16 14.70 11.28 -1.32
C ASP A 16 13.64 12.09 -0.54
N GLU A 17 13.80 12.26 0.79
CA GLU A 17 12.95 13.16 1.59
C GLU A 17 13.06 14.63 1.12
N GLU A 18 14.30 15.11 0.95
CA GLU A 18 14.58 16.47 0.46
C GLU A 18 14.10 16.64 -0.98
N TYR A 19 14.23 15.61 -1.81
CA TYR A 19 13.73 15.61 -3.18
C TYR A 19 12.20 15.69 -3.22
N LEU A 20 11.50 14.88 -2.43
CA LEU A 20 10.04 14.92 -2.36
C LEU A 20 9.53 16.29 -1.90
N SER A 21 10.14 16.84 -0.85
CA SER A 21 9.80 18.17 -0.32
C SER A 21 9.97 19.27 -1.38
N ARG A 22 11.04 19.23 -2.17
CA ARG A 22 11.26 20.17 -3.28
C ARG A 22 10.20 20.03 -4.37
N LEU A 23 9.88 18.80 -4.78
CA LEU A 23 8.84 18.57 -5.80
C LEU A 23 7.46 19.04 -5.32
N ALA A 24 7.14 18.86 -4.04
CA ALA A 24 5.89 19.36 -3.47
C ALA A 24 5.80 20.90 -3.54
N ALA A 25 6.87 21.60 -3.20
CA ALA A 25 6.93 23.05 -3.32
C ALA A 25 6.78 23.52 -4.78
N GLU A 26 7.44 22.84 -5.73
CA GLU A 26 7.29 23.15 -7.16
C GLU A 26 5.85 22.96 -7.65
N VAL A 27 5.21 21.83 -7.33
CA VAL A 27 3.85 21.53 -7.79
C VAL A 27 2.88 22.57 -7.23
N SER A 28 3.00 22.88 -5.94
CA SER A 28 2.18 23.90 -5.28
C SER A 28 2.33 25.27 -5.93
N GLY A 29 3.56 25.72 -6.19
CA GLY A 29 3.83 27.00 -6.84
C GLY A 29 3.36 27.06 -8.30
N CYS A 30 3.60 26.02 -9.09
CA CYS A 30 3.29 26.03 -10.53
C CYS A 30 1.80 25.82 -10.82
N HIS A 31 1.12 24.96 -10.07
CA HIS A 31 -0.25 24.54 -10.39
C HIS A 31 -1.30 25.22 -9.50
N PHE A 32 -0.98 25.53 -8.25
CA PHE A 32 -1.93 26.07 -7.28
C PHE A 32 -1.64 27.53 -6.89
N ARG A 33 -0.46 28.05 -7.23
CA ARG A 33 -0.01 29.43 -6.91
C ARG A 33 -0.19 29.79 -5.44
N ALA A 34 -0.05 28.81 -4.56
CA ALA A 34 -0.20 28.95 -3.12
C ALA A 34 0.93 28.19 -2.41
N PRO A 35 1.27 28.53 -1.16
CA PRO A 35 2.13 27.69 -0.33
C PRO A 35 1.45 26.36 -0.05
N ASN A 36 2.20 25.26 -0.10
CA ASN A 36 1.68 23.96 0.32
C ASN A 36 1.56 23.93 1.85
N LEU A 37 0.34 23.88 2.35
CA LEU A 37 0.06 23.83 3.79
C LEU A 37 0.06 22.40 4.34
N ILE A 38 0.03 21.38 3.47
CA ILE A 38 -0.02 19.97 3.87
C ILE A 38 1.35 19.33 3.67
N ALA A 39 1.85 18.67 4.72
CA ALA A 39 3.11 17.96 4.65
C ALA A 39 3.02 16.79 3.65
N VAL A 40 4.02 16.65 2.78
CA VAL A 40 4.15 15.52 1.85
C VAL A 40 5.25 14.61 2.36
N ARG A 41 4.96 13.32 2.54
CA ARG A 41 5.90 12.34 3.09
C ARG A 41 5.88 11.05 2.30
N TRP A 42 6.99 10.34 2.34
CA TRP A 42 7.00 8.96 1.89
C TRP A 42 6.26 8.08 2.89
N GLY A 43 5.46 7.13 2.39
CA GLY A 43 4.71 6.20 3.22
C GLY A 43 4.07 5.11 2.38
N ILE A 44 3.27 4.26 3.00
CA ILE A 44 2.38 3.34 2.28
C ILE A 44 0.97 3.86 2.51
N PRO A 45 0.26 4.30 1.45
CA PRO A 45 -1.13 4.71 1.56
C PRO A 45 -2.02 3.64 2.18
N SER A 46 -2.87 4.06 3.11
CA SER A 46 -3.86 3.23 3.82
C SER A 46 -4.93 2.64 2.89
N ALA A 47 -5.23 3.30 1.78
CA ALA A 47 -6.18 2.84 0.75
C ALA A 47 -5.59 1.77 -0.20
N SER A 48 -4.54 1.08 0.22
CA SER A 48 -4.00 -0.07 -0.53
C SER A 48 -5.00 -1.22 -0.45
N GLU A 49 -5.59 -1.59 -1.57
CA GLU A 49 -6.50 -2.73 -1.68
C GLU A 49 -5.71 -3.99 -2.12
N ALA A 50 -6.01 -5.12 -1.50
CA ALA A 50 -5.59 -6.43 -1.98
C ALA A 50 -6.65 -6.95 -2.97
N ASP A 51 -6.22 -7.72 -3.97
CA ASP A 51 -7.15 -8.49 -4.80
C ASP A 51 -8.17 -9.25 -3.92
N GLU A 52 -9.42 -9.38 -4.41
CA GLU A 52 -10.29 -10.43 -3.88
C GLU A 52 -9.58 -11.78 -4.07
N PRO A 53 -9.53 -12.62 -3.03
CA PRO A 53 -8.69 -13.80 -3.01
C PRO A 53 -9.04 -14.71 -4.19
N LYS A 54 -8.06 -14.96 -5.07
CA LYS A 54 -8.15 -16.08 -6.00
C LYS A 54 -7.98 -17.33 -5.17
N LEU A 55 -9.09 -18.01 -4.88
CA LEU A 55 -9.09 -19.38 -4.39
C LEU A 55 -8.13 -20.22 -5.25
N GLN A 56 -6.94 -20.53 -4.72
CA GLN A 56 -6.09 -21.60 -5.22
C GLN A 56 -6.18 -22.79 -4.25
N PRO A 57 -7.28 -23.56 -4.25
CA PRO A 57 -7.37 -24.83 -3.51
C PRO A 57 -6.54 -25.91 -4.22
N GLY A 58 -5.21 -25.72 -4.29
CA GLY A 58 -4.34 -26.50 -5.17
C GLY A 58 -3.11 -27.18 -4.55
N GLN A 59 -2.68 -26.89 -3.32
CA GLN A 59 -1.42 -27.46 -2.80
C GLN A 59 -1.43 -27.89 -1.32
N LEU A 60 -2.59 -28.17 -0.73
CA LEU A 60 -2.63 -28.89 0.55
C LEU A 60 -2.85 -30.39 0.28
N THR A 61 -1.96 -31.22 0.79
CA THR A 61 -2.18 -32.66 0.92
C THR A 61 -3.35 -32.92 1.88
N LYS A 62 -3.94 -34.12 1.82
CA LYS A 62 -5.01 -34.51 2.74
C LYS A 62 -4.61 -34.33 4.22
N ALA A 63 -3.38 -34.68 4.58
CA ALA A 63 -2.85 -34.48 5.92
C ALA A 63 -2.81 -32.98 6.30
N GLN A 64 -2.37 -32.12 5.40
CA GLN A 64 -2.33 -30.67 5.65
C GLN A 64 -3.74 -30.05 5.74
N LEU A 65 -4.73 -30.59 5.03
CA LEU A 65 -6.12 -30.18 5.21
C LEU A 65 -6.65 -30.56 6.59
N GLU A 66 -6.37 -31.80 7.04
CA GLU A 66 -6.73 -32.27 8.38
C GLU A 66 -6.04 -31.42 9.48
N ASP A 67 -4.77 -31.06 9.29
CA ASP A 67 -4.01 -30.19 10.18
C ASP A 67 -4.57 -28.76 10.21
N LEU A 68 -5.03 -28.23 9.07
CA LEU A 68 -5.66 -26.92 9.00
C LEU A 68 -7.05 -26.92 9.66
N GLU A 69 -7.85 -27.97 9.46
CA GLU A 69 -9.13 -28.16 10.13
C GLU A 69 -8.96 -28.27 11.65
N LEU A 70 -7.92 -28.96 12.11
CA LEU A 70 -7.55 -29.03 13.51
C LEU A 70 -7.21 -27.62 14.05
N ALA A 71 -6.38 -26.86 13.35
CA ALA A 71 -6.03 -25.49 13.73
C ALA A 71 -7.25 -24.57 13.83
N VAL A 72 -8.19 -24.66 12.89
CA VAL A 72 -9.46 -23.92 12.93
C VAL A 72 -10.30 -24.35 14.13
N THR A 73 -10.38 -25.66 14.40
CA THR A 73 -11.12 -26.19 15.54
C THR A 73 -10.54 -25.70 16.87
N LEU A 74 -9.21 -25.67 17.01
CA LEU A 74 -8.51 -25.14 18.17
C LEU A 74 -8.80 -23.64 18.37
N PHE A 75 -8.81 -22.86 17.28
CA PHE A 75 -9.18 -21.45 17.33
C PHE A 75 -10.63 -21.24 17.80
N VAL A 76 -11.59 -21.97 17.23
CA VAL A 76 -13.02 -21.88 17.61
C VAL A 76 -13.24 -22.26 19.07
N LYS A 77 -12.50 -23.27 19.57
CA LYS A 77 -12.50 -23.67 20.98
C LYS A 77 -11.75 -22.70 21.91
N GLN A 78 -11.20 -21.61 21.37
CA GLN A 78 -10.43 -20.60 22.08
C GLN A 78 -9.11 -21.13 22.68
N ASN A 79 -8.61 -22.27 22.20
CA ASN A 79 -7.30 -22.82 22.53
C ASN A 79 -6.21 -22.09 21.72
N TYR A 80 -6.07 -20.79 21.92
CA TYR A 80 -5.26 -19.93 21.05
C TYR A 80 -3.76 -20.30 21.06
N GLN A 81 -3.23 -20.82 22.17
CA GLN A 81 -1.82 -21.27 22.23
C GLN A 81 -1.57 -22.48 21.32
N GLU A 82 -2.46 -23.47 21.36
CA GLU A 82 -2.37 -24.67 20.50
C GLU A 82 -2.68 -24.31 19.04
N ALA A 83 -3.67 -23.44 18.80
CA ALA A 83 -3.98 -22.94 17.47
C ALA A 83 -2.79 -22.20 16.83
N ARG A 84 -2.01 -21.45 17.63
CA ARG A 84 -0.79 -20.79 17.15
C ARG A 84 0.22 -21.81 16.64
N ALA A 85 0.53 -22.83 17.43
CA ALA A 85 1.49 -23.86 17.07
C ALA A 85 1.03 -24.65 15.84
N ALA A 86 -0.26 -24.98 15.76
CA ALA A 86 -0.84 -25.70 14.62
C ALA A 86 -0.81 -24.89 13.31
N LEU A 87 -0.86 -23.56 13.38
CA LEU A 87 -0.86 -22.67 12.21
C LEU A 87 0.54 -22.26 11.74
N GLU A 88 1.58 -22.45 12.55
CA GLU A 88 2.95 -22.02 12.26
C GLU A 88 3.55 -22.68 10.99
N PRO A 89 3.39 -24.01 10.76
CA PRO A 89 3.85 -24.65 9.52
C PRO A 89 3.18 -24.08 8.27
N PHE A 90 1.93 -23.64 8.39
CA PHE A 90 1.19 -23.04 7.29
C PHE A 90 1.67 -21.63 6.95
N VAL A 91 2.18 -20.89 7.94
CA VAL A 91 2.84 -19.60 7.73
C VAL A 91 4.17 -19.80 6.99
N GLU A 92 4.94 -20.82 7.34
CA GLU A 92 6.23 -21.13 6.69
C GLU A 92 6.07 -21.53 5.21
N MET A 93 4.98 -22.22 4.87
CA MET A 93 4.63 -22.53 3.47
C MET A 93 3.88 -21.39 2.75
N ASN A 94 3.67 -20.26 3.41
CA ASN A 94 2.95 -19.10 2.88
C ASN A 94 1.49 -19.40 2.49
N HIS A 95 0.83 -20.30 3.22
CA HIS A 95 -0.58 -20.59 3.03
C HIS A 95 -1.43 -19.42 3.55
N GLU A 96 -2.11 -18.73 2.65
CA GLU A 96 -2.69 -17.40 2.88
C GLU A 96 -3.76 -17.39 3.98
N GLU A 97 -4.76 -18.27 3.90
CA GLU A 97 -5.88 -18.26 4.86
C GLU A 97 -5.44 -18.67 6.27
N ALA A 98 -4.50 -19.62 6.35
CA ALA A 98 -3.91 -20.02 7.61
C ALA A 98 -3.05 -18.90 8.21
N SER A 99 -2.35 -18.14 7.36
CA SER A 99 -1.57 -16.97 7.76
C SER A 99 -2.45 -15.84 8.32
N LYS A 100 -3.62 -15.60 7.72
CA LYS A 100 -4.63 -14.65 8.25
C LYS A 100 -5.17 -15.12 9.60
N LEU A 101 -5.47 -16.41 9.74
CA LEU A 101 -5.93 -16.98 11.01
C LEU A 101 -4.85 -16.91 12.09
N TYR A 102 -3.58 -17.14 11.74
CA TYR A 102 -2.44 -17.01 12.65
C TYR A 102 -2.33 -15.60 13.22
N ILE A 103 -2.50 -14.55 12.39
CA ILE A 103 -2.51 -13.15 12.87
C ILE A 103 -3.64 -12.93 13.87
N LYS A 104 -4.85 -13.45 13.60
CA LYS A 104 -5.98 -13.36 14.55
C LYS A 104 -5.68 -14.08 15.87
N VAL A 105 -5.00 -15.22 15.83
CA VAL A 105 -4.53 -15.93 17.04
C VAL A 105 -3.56 -15.05 17.84
N LEU A 106 -2.57 -14.44 17.20
CA LEU A 106 -1.61 -13.55 17.88
C LEU A 106 -2.30 -12.36 18.55
N GLN A 107 -3.31 -11.77 17.90
CA GLN A 107 -4.14 -10.71 18.47
C GLN A 107 -4.91 -11.18 19.71
N LYS A 108 -5.52 -12.38 19.66
CA LYS A 108 -6.25 -12.96 20.80
C LYS A 108 -5.34 -13.26 21.98
N LEU A 109 -4.12 -13.70 21.70
CA LEU A 109 -3.07 -13.92 22.70
C LEU A 109 -2.40 -12.63 23.20
N ARG A 110 -2.70 -11.48 22.59
CA ARG A 110 -2.05 -10.19 22.86
C ARG A 110 -0.52 -10.27 22.79
N VAL A 111 -0.01 -11.02 21.83
CA VAL A 111 1.44 -11.16 21.61
C VAL A 111 2.01 -9.76 21.32
N PRO A 112 3.01 -9.30 22.10
CA PRO A 112 3.73 -8.07 21.77
C PRO A 112 4.29 -8.17 20.35
N ASP A 113 4.25 -7.08 19.59
CA ASP A 113 4.73 -7.02 18.20
C ASP A 113 3.96 -7.89 17.19
N TRP A 114 2.72 -8.33 17.50
CA TRP A 114 1.87 -9.06 16.53
C TRP A 114 1.69 -8.30 15.21
N ASP A 115 1.70 -6.97 15.25
CA ASP A 115 1.61 -6.06 14.11
C ASP A 115 2.87 -6.15 13.22
N LYS A 116 4.05 -6.31 13.82
CA LYS A 116 5.31 -6.53 13.09
C LYS A 116 5.32 -7.91 12.43
N ILE A 117 4.80 -8.93 13.11
CA ILE A 117 4.68 -10.29 12.59
C ILE A 117 3.66 -10.33 11.45
N ALA A 118 2.51 -9.68 11.59
CA ALA A 118 1.50 -9.54 10.54
C ALA A 118 2.07 -8.84 9.30
N ARG A 119 2.83 -7.76 9.49
CA ARG A 119 3.55 -7.07 8.41
C ARG A 119 4.59 -7.96 7.73
N ARG A 120 5.23 -8.89 8.45
CA ARG A 120 6.20 -9.84 7.88
C ARG A 120 5.51 -10.94 7.07
N ILE A 121 4.44 -11.50 7.60
CA ILE A 121 3.65 -12.56 6.96
C ILE A 121 2.97 -12.04 5.69
N ASN A 122 2.35 -10.86 5.77
CA ASN A 122 1.71 -10.23 4.62
C ASN A 122 2.69 -9.76 3.54
N ARG A 123 4.00 -9.70 3.82
CA ARG A 123 5.04 -9.43 2.80
C ARG A 123 5.35 -10.64 1.92
N VAL A 124 4.97 -11.86 2.30
CA VAL A 124 5.25 -13.05 1.49
C VAL A 124 4.17 -13.30 0.43
N SER A 125 3.01 -12.64 0.55
CA SER A 125 2.04 -12.52 -0.54
C SER A 125 2.38 -11.29 -1.38
N THR A 126 3.35 -11.45 -2.29
CA THR A 126 3.85 -10.37 -3.16
C THR A 126 3.07 -10.20 -4.46
N ASP A 127 2.03 -11.00 -4.69
CA ASP A 127 1.26 -10.90 -5.93
C ASP A 127 -0.01 -10.09 -5.67
N THR A 128 -0.02 -8.90 -6.26
CA THR A 128 -1.17 -7.99 -6.49
C THR A 128 -1.82 -7.28 -5.28
N LEU A 129 -1.06 -6.38 -4.64
CA LEU A 129 -1.66 -5.19 -4.00
C LEU A 129 -1.83 -4.09 -5.05
N PHE A 130 -3.05 -3.61 -5.28
CA PHE A 130 -3.29 -2.35 -5.98
C PHE A 130 -3.04 -1.22 -4.99
N VAL A 131 -1.80 -0.78 -4.93
CA VAL A 131 -1.42 0.32 -4.03
C VAL A 131 -1.69 1.63 -4.77
N PRO A 132 -2.46 2.57 -4.20
CA PRO A 132 -2.50 3.91 -4.76
C PRO A 132 -1.13 4.55 -4.64
N ALA A 133 -0.77 5.33 -5.66
CA ALA A 133 0.53 5.98 -5.71
C ALA A 133 0.69 7.06 -4.63
N GLY A 134 -0.44 7.58 -4.13
CA GLY A 134 -0.51 8.48 -2.99
C GLY A 134 -1.87 8.41 -2.29
N SER A 135 -1.96 9.07 -1.13
CA SER A 135 -3.21 9.29 -0.41
C SER A 135 -3.14 10.55 0.44
N THR A 136 -4.30 11.11 0.75
CA THR A 136 -4.47 12.12 1.79
C THR A 136 -4.91 11.44 3.09
N GLU A 137 -4.14 11.58 4.15
CA GLU A 137 -4.38 10.93 5.45
C GLU A 137 -4.43 11.93 6.60
N VAL A 138 -5.06 11.53 7.70
CA VAL A 138 -5.01 12.26 8.97
C VAL A 138 -4.22 11.43 9.98
N ILE A 139 -3.02 11.89 10.32
CA ILE A 139 -2.12 11.25 11.28
C ILE A 139 -1.92 12.23 12.44
N ASP A 140 -2.18 11.78 13.68
CA ASP A 140 -2.09 12.62 14.89
C ASP A 140 -2.87 13.95 14.78
N GLY A 141 -4.03 13.91 14.10
CA GLY A 141 -4.88 15.08 13.88
C GLY A 141 -4.37 16.05 12.79
N GLN A 142 -3.27 15.73 12.10
CA GLN A 142 -2.73 16.53 11.01
C GLN A 142 -2.99 15.84 9.67
N LYS A 143 -3.43 16.61 8.67
CA LYS A 143 -3.48 16.14 7.29
C LYS A 143 -2.06 15.99 6.74
N ILE A 144 -1.80 14.87 6.07
CA ILE A 144 -0.53 14.56 5.43
C ILE A 144 -0.83 13.91 4.07
N PHE A 145 -0.10 14.30 3.03
CA PHE A 145 -0.06 13.54 1.78
C PHE A 145 1.00 12.46 1.89
N LEU A 146 0.59 11.20 1.82
CA LEU A 146 1.51 10.08 1.70
C LEU A 146 1.74 9.78 0.23
N ILE A 147 3.01 9.66 -0.14
CA ILE A 147 3.44 9.21 -1.47
C ILE A 147 4.06 7.83 -1.31
N HIS A 148 3.66 6.88 -2.14
CA HIS A 148 4.09 5.51 -1.98
C HIS A 148 5.62 5.40 -2.10
N GLN A 149 6.26 4.87 -1.06
CA GLN A 149 7.72 4.77 -0.98
C GLN A 149 8.34 3.87 -2.09
N GLY A 150 7.52 3.04 -2.76
CA GLY A 150 7.91 2.30 -3.98
C GLY A 150 8.16 3.17 -5.21
N LEU A 151 7.85 4.46 -5.17
CA LEU A 151 8.24 5.44 -6.19
C LEU A 151 9.64 6.04 -5.92
N SER A 152 10.18 5.88 -4.71
CA SER A 152 11.47 6.44 -4.35
C SER A 152 12.63 5.80 -5.11
N LYS A 153 13.77 6.48 -5.14
CA LYS A 153 15.01 5.95 -5.72
C LYS A 153 15.70 4.97 -4.79
N SER A 154 15.71 5.28 -3.49
CA SER A 154 16.43 4.49 -2.49
C SER A 154 15.81 3.13 -2.23
N LEU A 155 14.48 3.02 -2.27
CA LEU A 155 13.75 1.80 -1.94
C LEU A 155 12.96 1.21 -3.10
N GLY A 156 12.50 2.07 -4.01
CA GLY A 156 11.50 1.74 -5.01
C GLY A 156 12.04 1.55 -6.42
N HIS A 157 11.20 1.91 -7.37
CA HIS A 157 11.46 1.77 -8.80
C HIS A 157 12.14 2.99 -9.43
N ASP A 158 12.67 3.92 -8.62
CA ASP A 158 13.28 5.16 -9.11
C ASP A 158 12.34 5.90 -10.07
N ALA A 159 11.16 6.27 -9.56
CA ALA A 159 10.12 6.85 -10.41
C ALA A 159 10.60 8.15 -11.05
N PRO A 160 10.33 8.37 -12.35
CA PRO A 160 10.64 9.62 -13.00
C PRO A 160 10.04 10.82 -12.26
N ARG A 161 10.73 11.96 -12.29
CA ARG A 161 10.27 13.22 -11.67
C ARG A 161 8.81 13.56 -12.01
N CYS A 162 8.41 13.37 -13.26
CA CYS A 162 7.04 13.67 -13.70
C CYS A 162 5.98 12.80 -13.02
N VAL A 163 6.30 11.54 -12.71
CA VAL A 163 5.41 10.62 -11.98
C VAL A 163 5.18 11.13 -10.57
N ILE A 164 6.25 11.44 -9.83
CA ILE A 164 6.13 11.92 -8.45
C ILE A 164 5.38 13.25 -8.41
N LYS A 165 5.66 14.17 -9.35
CA LYS A 165 4.93 15.43 -9.48
C LYS A 165 3.44 15.22 -9.79
N TYR A 166 3.12 14.26 -10.65
CA TYR A 166 1.73 13.93 -10.98
C TYR A 166 0.96 13.42 -9.75
N VAL A 167 1.54 12.51 -8.97
CA VAL A 167 0.91 11.99 -7.74
C VAL A 167 0.70 13.11 -6.71
N ILE A 168 1.70 13.97 -6.51
CA ILE A 168 1.55 15.12 -5.59
C ILE A 168 0.44 16.07 -6.08
N HIS A 169 0.41 16.36 -7.39
CA HIS A 169 -0.64 17.20 -7.98
C HIS A 169 -2.03 16.59 -7.75
N HIS A 170 -2.15 15.28 -7.90
CA HIS A 170 -3.38 14.54 -7.66
C HIS A 170 -3.88 14.68 -6.22
N GLU A 171 -3.03 14.45 -5.22
CA GLU A 171 -3.40 14.63 -3.80
C GLU A 171 -3.71 16.09 -3.45
N MET A 172 -2.97 17.04 -4.03
CA MET A 172 -3.27 18.47 -3.86
C MET A 172 -4.63 18.85 -4.46
N LEU A 173 -5.06 18.23 -5.56
CA LEU A 173 -6.40 18.46 -6.10
C LEU A 173 -7.49 17.98 -5.14
N HIS A 174 -7.27 16.86 -4.44
CA HIS A 174 -8.21 16.37 -3.44
C HIS A 174 -8.42 17.40 -2.32
N GLU A 175 -7.34 17.98 -1.80
CA GLU A 175 -7.43 19.03 -0.79
C GLU A 175 -8.04 20.32 -1.36
N HIS A 176 -7.55 20.78 -2.51
CA HIS A 176 -7.96 22.06 -3.10
C HIS A 176 -9.46 22.10 -3.43
N LEU A 177 -10.02 20.97 -3.86
CA LEU A 177 -11.43 20.83 -4.20
C LEU A 177 -12.29 20.31 -3.05
N GLY A 178 -11.68 19.94 -1.92
CA GLY A 178 -12.40 19.41 -0.75
C GLY A 178 -13.18 18.12 -1.05
N THR A 179 -12.63 17.24 -1.87
CA THR A 179 -13.30 15.98 -2.25
C THR A 179 -13.33 14.98 -1.09
N CYS A 180 -14.27 14.03 -1.11
CA CYS A 180 -14.44 13.02 -0.07
C CYS A 180 -14.48 11.60 -0.67
N ALA A 181 -14.47 10.58 0.20
CA ALA A 181 -14.45 9.18 -0.22
C ALA A 181 -15.68 8.75 -1.04
N GLU A 182 -16.83 9.38 -0.81
CA GLU A 182 -18.08 9.09 -1.51
C GLU A 182 -18.08 9.63 -2.96
N ASN A 183 -17.27 10.65 -3.24
CA ASN A 183 -17.09 11.21 -4.58
C ASN A 183 -15.66 11.76 -4.71
N PRO A 184 -14.66 10.87 -4.86
CA PRO A 184 -13.25 11.28 -4.79
C PRO A 184 -12.83 12.09 -6.02
N HIS A 185 -13.42 11.80 -7.18
CA HIS A 185 -13.02 12.42 -8.46
C HIS A 185 -14.22 13.00 -9.23
N PRO A 186 -14.83 14.11 -8.76
CA PRO A 186 -15.92 14.79 -9.46
C PRO A 186 -15.48 15.33 -10.84
N PRO A 187 -16.39 15.75 -11.73
CA PRO A 187 -16.04 16.19 -13.08
C PRO A 187 -14.98 17.30 -13.13
N LEU A 188 -15.03 18.27 -12.20
CA LEU A 188 -14.03 19.33 -12.13
C LEU A 188 -12.64 18.77 -11.77
N PHE A 189 -12.56 17.86 -10.80
CA PHE A 189 -11.33 17.15 -10.46
C PHE A 189 -10.73 16.50 -11.71
N ARG A 190 -11.52 15.68 -12.42
CA ARG A 190 -11.04 14.94 -13.60
C ARG A 190 -10.53 15.87 -14.70
N ARG A 191 -11.16 17.03 -14.89
CA ARG A 191 -10.68 18.04 -15.86
C ARG A 191 -9.35 18.65 -15.46
N LEU A 192 -9.19 18.99 -14.18
CA LEU A 192 -7.94 19.57 -13.67
C LEU A 192 -6.81 18.52 -13.61
N ASP A 193 -7.11 17.27 -13.24
CA ASP A 193 -6.15 16.17 -13.29
C ASP A 193 -5.63 15.98 -14.73
N ARG A 194 -6.54 16.00 -15.72
CA ARG A 194 -6.22 15.90 -17.15
C ARG A 194 -5.35 17.03 -17.70
N SER A 195 -5.31 18.19 -17.07
CA SER A 195 -4.51 19.31 -17.55
C SER A 195 -3.03 19.22 -17.17
N PHE A 196 -2.64 18.23 -16.34
CA PHE A 196 -1.25 18.02 -15.97
C PHE A 196 -0.40 17.67 -17.23
N PRO A 197 0.65 18.44 -17.58
CA PRO A 197 1.33 18.34 -18.88
C PRO A 197 1.90 16.95 -19.22
N GLU A 198 2.32 16.18 -18.22
CA GLU A 198 2.95 14.87 -18.41
C GLU A 198 2.06 13.72 -17.91
N ARG A 199 0.74 13.95 -17.83
CA ARG A 199 -0.20 12.99 -17.24
C ARG A 199 -0.15 11.63 -17.93
N ALA A 200 -0.26 11.60 -19.26
CA ALA A 200 -0.32 10.35 -20.02
C ALA A 200 0.90 9.46 -19.75
N ARG A 201 2.10 10.07 -19.78
CA ARG A 201 3.37 9.38 -19.46
C ARG A 201 3.40 8.91 -18.01
N SER A 202 2.91 9.73 -17.08
CA SER A 202 2.92 9.42 -15.64
C SER A 202 1.98 8.27 -15.31
N VAL A 203 0.75 8.29 -15.84
CA VAL A 203 -0.26 7.23 -15.69
C VAL A 203 0.24 5.93 -16.31
N GLN A 204 0.81 5.97 -17.52
CA GLN A 204 1.36 4.77 -18.16
C GLN A 204 2.48 4.15 -17.34
N TRP A 205 3.35 4.97 -16.74
CA TRP A 205 4.40 4.47 -15.85
C TRP A 205 3.78 3.83 -14.60
N LEU A 206 2.82 4.49 -13.94
CA LEU A 206 2.15 3.97 -12.74
C LEU A 206 1.49 2.61 -13.01
N GLN A 207 0.74 2.50 -14.12
CA GLN A 207 0.11 1.25 -14.55
C GLN A 207 1.13 0.14 -14.81
N LYS A 208 2.28 0.46 -15.44
CA LYS A 208 3.36 -0.52 -15.67
C LYS A 208 3.92 -1.11 -14.37
N TYR A 209 3.89 -0.36 -13.27
CA TYR A 209 4.35 -0.79 -11.95
C TYR A 209 3.19 -1.10 -10.99
N SER A 210 2.00 -1.40 -11.54
CA SER A 210 0.82 -1.86 -10.79
C SER A 210 0.27 -0.89 -9.75
N PHE A 211 0.53 0.41 -9.89
CA PHE A 211 -0.13 1.45 -9.08
C PHE A 211 -1.52 1.76 -9.64
N SER A 212 -2.50 1.95 -8.75
CA SER A 212 -3.84 2.36 -9.16
C SER A 212 -3.85 3.80 -9.70
N THR A 213 -4.73 4.05 -10.66
CA THR A 213 -4.88 5.36 -11.34
C THR A 213 -6.35 5.66 -11.58
N ILE A 214 -6.71 6.94 -11.73
CA ILE A 214 -8.12 7.35 -11.93
C ILE A 214 -8.78 6.85 -13.21
N ASP A 215 -7.98 6.41 -14.17
CA ASP A 215 -8.47 5.92 -15.47
C ASP A 215 -8.88 4.44 -15.41
N GLY A 216 -8.69 3.76 -14.27
CA GLY A 216 -9.24 2.42 -14.01
C GLY A 216 -8.80 1.35 -15.02
N GLY A 217 -7.76 1.62 -15.81
CA GLY A 217 -7.30 0.71 -16.86
C GLY A 217 -6.67 -0.53 -16.26
N ARG A 218 -7.44 -1.62 -16.20
CA ARG A 218 -6.86 -2.97 -16.21
C ARG A 218 -5.94 -3.07 -17.44
N PRO A 219 -4.68 -3.50 -17.32
CA PRO A 219 -4.00 -4.09 -18.46
C PRO A 219 -4.78 -5.31 -18.99
#